data_AF-A0A8S0XJ48-F1
#
_entry.id   AF-A0A8S0XJ48-F1
#
_cell.length_a   1.000
_cell.length_b   1.000
_cell.length_c   1.000
_cell.angle_alpha   90.00
_cell.angle_beta   90.00
_cell.angle_gamma   90.00
#
_symmetry.space_group_name_H-M   'P 1'
#
loop_
_entity.id
_entity.type
_entity.pdbx_description
1 polymer ?
#
loop_
_entity_poly.entity_id
_entity_poly.type
_entity_poly.pdbx_seq_one_letter_code
_entity_poly.pdbx_strand_id
1 'polypeptide(L)'
;MAELQPIIPRDENNHGNLAAPQDTPEPVPITDQEVGEYREQDRFLPIANVARIMKGSVPPTAKIAKDAKECVQECVSEFISFITSEAAEKCQLEKRKTIGGEDILYAMGALGFDNYAETLKIHLAKLRQNGTANSANAIREHPIEPRMDGE
;
A
#
# COMPACT_ATOMS: atom_id res chain seq x y z
N MET A 1 -2.08 38.95 -56.61
CA MET A 1 -1.49 37.80 -55.89
C MET A 1 -0.03 38.12 -55.68
N ALA A 2 0.32 38.51 -54.45
CA ALA A 2 1.69 38.73 -54.03
C ALA A 2 1.80 38.07 -52.65
N GLU A 3 2.65 37.04 -52.57
CA GLU A 3 2.93 36.32 -51.34
C GLU A 3 3.71 37.20 -50.36
N LEU A 4 3.25 37.27 -49.12
CA LEU A 4 4.01 37.81 -48.00
C LEU A 4 4.78 36.68 -47.32
N GLN A 5 6.10 36.76 -47.33
CA GLN A 5 6.96 36.05 -46.38
C GLN A 5 7.11 36.90 -45.10
N PRO A 6 6.93 36.33 -43.90
CA PRO A 6 7.13 37.07 -42.66
C PRO A 6 8.62 37.18 -42.29
N ILE A 7 8.98 38.40 -41.91
CA ILE A 7 10.30 38.87 -41.48
C ILE A 7 10.60 38.32 -40.08
N ILE A 8 11.77 37.69 -39.92
CA ILE A 8 12.35 37.32 -38.62
C ILE A 8 13.29 38.46 -38.18
N PRO A 9 13.11 39.04 -36.98
CA PRO A 9 14.22 39.62 -36.25
C PRO A 9 14.77 38.58 -35.26
N ARG A 10 16.04 38.19 -35.46
CA ARG A 10 16.86 37.54 -34.44
C ARG A 10 17.25 38.59 -33.41
N ASP A 11 17.12 38.26 -32.12
CA ASP A 11 17.95 38.88 -31.10
C ASP A 11 18.54 37.79 -30.19
N GLU A 12 19.85 37.89 -30.02
CA GLU A 12 20.77 36.94 -29.40
C GLU A 12 20.88 37.24 -27.89
N ASN A 13 20.43 36.30 -27.05
CA ASN A 13 20.94 35.99 -25.71
C ASN A 13 19.83 35.46 -24.81
N ASN A 14 19.70 34.14 -24.67
CA ASN A 14 19.56 33.51 -23.34
C ASN A 14 19.70 31.98 -23.47
N HIS A 15 20.81 31.45 -22.96
CA HIS A 15 20.99 30.01 -22.77
C HIS A 15 20.07 29.53 -21.63
N GLY A 16 18.89 29.03 -21.98
CA GLY A 16 18.00 28.34 -21.05
C GLY A 16 18.12 26.82 -21.22
N ASN A 17 18.91 26.18 -20.34
CA ASN A 17 19.01 24.74 -20.20
C ASN A 17 17.62 24.06 -20.21
N LEU A 18 17.34 23.25 -21.23
CA LEU A 18 16.30 22.22 -21.15
C LEU A 18 16.89 21.07 -20.32
N ALA A 19 16.56 21.04 -19.03
CA ALA A 19 16.95 19.95 -18.15
C ALA A 19 16.37 18.63 -18.68
N ALA A 20 17.25 17.62 -18.77
CA ALA A 20 16.90 16.25 -19.14
C ALA A 20 15.85 15.65 -18.18
N PRO A 21 15.10 14.60 -18.59
CA PRO A 21 14.20 13.89 -17.70
C PRO A 21 15.01 13.36 -16.51
N GLN A 22 14.67 13.77 -15.30
CA GLN A 22 15.30 13.25 -14.10
C GLN A 22 14.89 11.78 -13.96
N ASP A 23 15.89 10.88 -13.97
CA ASP A 23 15.75 9.49 -13.55
C ASP A 23 15.07 9.47 -12.18
N THR A 24 13.86 8.89 -12.10
CA THR A 24 13.29 8.58 -10.80
C THR A 24 14.25 7.60 -10.13
N PRO A 25 14.76 7.88 -8.91
CA PRO A 25 15.67 6.95 -8.25
C PRO A 25 15.01 5.57 -8.18
N GLU A 26 15.74 4.55 -8.65
CA GLU A 26 15.36 3.17 -8.42
C GLU A 26 15.21 2.98 -6.91
N PRO A 27 14.15 2.27 -6.45
CA PRO A 27 14.04 1.95 -5.04
C PRO A 27 15.29 1.18 -4.62
N VAL A 28 16.01 1.74 -3.66
CA VAL A 28 17.23 1.14 -3.12
C VAL A 28 16.88 -0.28 -2.67
N PRO A 29 17.64 -1.31 -3.06
CA PRO A 29 17.41 -2.66 -2.56
C PRO A 29 17.45 -2.64 -1.04
N ILE A 30 16.42 -3.16 -0.40
CA ILE A 30 16.36 -3.27 1.06
C ILE A 30 17.59 -4.08 1.48
N THR A 31 18.46 -3.48 2.28
CA THR A 31 19.68 -4.15 2.73
C THR A 31 19.35 -5.10 3.89
N ASP A 32 20.06 -6.22 4.00
CA ASP A 32 19.91 -7.16 5.15
C ASP A 32 20.09 -6.45 6.51
N GLN A 33 20.81 -5.33 6.51
CA GLN A 33 21.07 -4.51 7.67
C GLN A 33 19.85 -3.66 8.10
N GLU A 34 19.04 -3.18 7.15
CA GLU A 34 17.75 -2.51 7.41
C GLU A 34 16.67 -3.52 7.83
N VAL A 35 16.72 -4.75 7.33
CA VAL A 35 15.86 -5.86 7.83
C VAL A 35 16.22 -6.21 9.28
N GLY A 36 17.50 -6.08 9.65
CA GLY A 36 18.02 -6.34 10.99
C GLY A 36 17.68 -5.28 12.06
N GLU A 37 17.30 -4.06 11.68
CA GLU A 37 16.90 -3.01 12.63
C GLU A 37 15.48 -3.19 13.18
N TYR A 38 14.65 -4.01 12.55
CA TYR A 38 13.37 -4.41 13.13
C TYR A 38 13.61 -5.37 14.28
N ARG A 39 13.19 -4.99 15.49
CA ARG A 39 13.30 -5.88 16.65
C ARG A 39 12.54 -7.15 16.31
N GLU A 40 13.04 -8.32 16.71
CA GLU A 40 12.34 -9.59 16.43
C GLU A 40 10.90 -9.60 16.97
N GLN A 41 10.64 -8.83 18.03
CA GLN A 41 9.31 -8.60 18.59
C GLN A 41 8.38 -7.85 17.64
N ASP A 42 8.89 -6.95 16.79
CA ASP A 42 8.10 -6.21 15.80
C ASP A 42 7.65 -7.11 14.63
N ARG A 43 8.33 -8.25 14.42
CA ARG A 43 7.95 -9.23 13.40
C ARG A 43 6.75 -10.09 13.80
N PHE A 44 6.44 -10.17 15.10
CA PHE A 44 5.41 -11.06 15.62
C PHE A 44 4.14 -10.31 16.00
N LEU A 45 2.98 -10.87 15.62
CA LEU A 45 1.72 -10.42 16.18
C LEU A 45 1.65 -10.73 17.68
N PRO A 46 0.93 -9.92 18.50
CA PRO A 46 0.81 -10.20 19.92
C PRO A 46 0.28 -11.61 20.20
N ILE A 47 1.00 -12.40 20.99
CA ILE A 47 0.67 -13.81 21.27
C ILE A 47 -0.75 -13.98 21.83
N ALA A 48 -1.26 -12.99 22.57
CA ALA A 48 -2.62 -12.98 23.10
C ALA A 48 -3.69 -12.94 21.99
N ASN A 49 -3.43 -12.22 20.89
CA ASN A 49 -4.34 -12.15 19.75
C ASN A 49 -4.33 -13.46 18.96
N VAL A 50 -3.15 -14.03 18.73
CA VAL A 50 -2.99 -15.35 18.10
C VAL A 50 -3.71 -16.41 18.92
N ALA A 51 -3.46 -16.46 20.24
CA ALA A 51 -4.08 -17.42 21.15
C ALA A 51 -5.62 -17.30 21.17
N ARG A 52 -6.18 -16.07 21.11
CA ARG A 52 -7.63 -15.84 21.06
C ARG A 52 -8.25 -16.43 19.79
N ILE A 53 -7.62 -16.21 18.63
CA ILE A 53 -8.10 -16.74 17.35
C ILE A 53 -8.01 -18.26 17.34
N MET A 54 -6.86 -18.83 17.71
CA MET A 54 -6.70 -20.29 17.79
C MET A 54 -7.74 -20.92 18.71
N LYS A 55 -8.05 -20.27 19.84
CA LYS A 55 -9.05 -20.75 20.79
C LYS A 55 -10.48 -20.75 20.20
N GLY A 56 -10.78 -19.83 19.29
CA GLY A 56 -12.04 -19.79 18.56
C GLY A 56 -12.19 -20.93 17.53
N SER A 57 -11.08 -21.49 17.05
CA SER A 57 -11.06 -22.60 16.09
C SER A 57 -11.15 -23.99 16.73
N VAL A 58 -11.26 -24.08 18.06
CA VAL A 58 -11.32 -25.34 18.81
C VAL A 58 -12.47 -25.32 19.83
N PRO A 59 -12.90 -26.48 20.36
CA PRO A 59 -13.94 -26.52 21.37
C PRO A 59 -13.61 -25.67 22.62
N PRO A 60 -14.62 -25.10 23.31
CA PRO A 60 -14.42 -24.26 24.48
C PRO A 60 -13.64 -24.94 25.62
N THR A 61 -13.73 -26.26 25.75
CA THR A 61 -13.03 -27.05 26.77
C THR A 61 -11.58 -27.38 26.41
N ALA A 62 -11.19 -27.27 25.15
CA ALA A 62 -9.86 -27.66 24.69
C ALA A 62 -8.75 -26.74 25.25
N LYS A 63 -7.59 -27.28 25.59
CA LYS A 63 -6.43 -26.47 25.97
C LYS A 63 -5.44 -26.42 24.81
N ILE A 64 -4.81 -25.26 24.62
CA ILE A 64 -3.77 -25.05 23.60
C ILE A 64 -2.44 -24.88 24.33
N ALA A 65 -1.47 -25.72 24.02
CA ALA A 65 -0.13 -25.68 24.59
C ALA A 65 0.57 -24.33 24.28
N LYS A 66 1.55 -23.96 25.10
CA LYS A 66 2.37 -22.75 24.88
C LYS A 66 3.08 -22.82 23.53
N ASP A 67 3.80 -23.92 23.31
CA ASP A 67 4.62 -24.15 22.11
C ASP A 67 3.77 -24.15 20.82
N ALA A 68 2.53 -24.63 20.90
CA ALA A 68 1.61 -24.57 19.76
C ALA A 68 1.21 -23.12 19.40
N LYS A 69 1.08 -22.22 20.39
CA LYS A 69 0.79 -20.80 20.13
C LYS A 69 2.00 -20.09 19.54
N GLU A 70 3.20 -20.41 20.03
CA GLU A 70 4.46 -19.85 19.54
C GLU A 70 4.73 -20.33 18.10
N CYS A 71 4.52 -21.61 17.80
CA CYS A 71 4.60 -22.15 16.44
C CYS A 71 3.64 -21.44 15.48
N VAL A 72 2.36 -21.26 15.86
CA VAL A 72 1.40 -20.54 14.99
C VAL A 72 1.74 -19.05 14.87
N GLN A 73 2.32 -18.44 15.90
CA GLN A 73 2.80 -17.05 15.85
C GLN A 73 3.94 -16.89 14.84
N GLU A 74 4.86 -17.85 14.76
CA GLU A 74 5.90 -17.87 13.73
C GLU A 74 5.29 -18.11 12.34
N CYS A 75 4.39 -19.10 12.22
CA CYS A 75 3.74 -19.40 10.94
C CYS A 75 2.93 -18.22 10.37
N VAL A 76 2.27 -17.42 11.22
CA VAL A 76 1.50 -16.27 10.72
C VAL A 76 2.40 -15.15 10.23
N SER A 77 3.56 -14.94 10.85
CA SER A 77 4.56 -13.99 10.35
C SER A 77 5.10 -14.43 8.99
N GLU A 78 5.42 -15.72 8.83
CA GLU A 78 5.83 -16.26 7.53
C GLU A 78 4.71 -16.17 6.49
N PHE A 79 3.46 -16.42 6.88
CA PHE A 79 2.31 -16.29 5.99
C PHE A 79 2.16 -14.86 5.46
N ILE A 80 2.35 -13.84 6.30
CA ILE A 80 2.31 -12.43 5.87
C ILE A 80 3.41 -12.16 4.84
N SER A 81 4.64 -12.60 5.11
CA SER A 81 5.77 -12.45 4.18
C SER A 81 5.51 -13.17 2.86
N PHE A 82 5.04 -14.41 2.91
CA PHE A 82 4.76 -15.24 1.75
C PHE A 82 3.72 -14.61 0.80
N ILE A 83 2.56 -14.20 1.33
CA ILE A 83 1.53 -13.53 0.53
C ILE A 83 2.05 -12.20 -0.02
N THR A 84 2.76 -11.43 0.80
CA THR A 84 3.23 -10.09 0.41
C THR A 84 4.28 -10.18 -0.68
N SER A 85 5.15 -11.19 -0.67
CA SER A 85 6.15 -11.41 -1.72
C SER A 85 5.50 -11.73 -3.07
N GLU A 86 4.50 -12.61 -3.12
CA GLU A 86 3.76 -12.91 -4.37
C GLU A 86 3.03 -11.67 -4.90
N ALA A 87 2.39 -10.89 -4.01
CA ALA A 87 1.73 -9.65 -4.39
C ALA A 87 2.72 -8.58 -4.87
N ALA A 88 3.92 -8.51 -4.26
CA ALA A 88 4.99 -7.61 -4.69
C ALA A 88 5.49 -7.98 -6.08
N GLU A 89 5.69 -9.26 -6.37
CA GLU A 89 6.09 -9.74 -7.70
C GLU A 89 5.05 -9.33 -8.77
N LYS A 90 3.75 -9.55 -8.50
CA LYS A 90 2.68 -9.11 -9.40
C LYS A 90 2.69 -7.61 -9.65
N CYS A 91 2.87 -6.82 -8.59
CA CYS A 91 2.92 -5.35 -8.65
C CYS A 91 4.13 -4.87 -9.49
N GLN A 92 5.30 -5.47 -9.28
CA GLN A 92 6.52 -5.17 -10.01
C GLN A 92 6.40 -5.54 -11.49
N LEU A 93 5.79 -6.69 -11.80
CA LEU A 93 5.52 -7.12 -13.19
C LEU A 93 4.64 -6.11 -13.94
N GLU A 94 3.71 -5.45 -13.24
CA GLU A 94 2.90 -4.36 -13.77
C GLU A 94 3.58 -2.99 -13.77
N LYS A 95 4.88 -2.93 -13.44
CA LYS A 95 5.68 -1.69 -13.35
C LYS A 95 5.12 -0.68 -12.34
N ARG A 96 4.43 -1.16 -11.30
CA ARG A 96 3.92 -0.35 -10.19
C ARG A 96 4.88 -0.43 -9.01
N LYS A 97 5.01 0.68 -8.27
CA LYS A 97 5.82 0.78 -7.04
C LYS A 97 5.01 0.60 -5.75
N THR A 98 3.68 0.51 -5.84
CA THR A 98 2.78 0.42 -4.70
C THR A 98 1.87 -0.79 -4.83
N ILE A 99 1.95 -1.68 -3.85
CA ILE A 99 1.08 -2.86 -3.73
C ILE A 99 -0.33 -2.38 -3.41
N GLY A 100 -1.29 -2.77 -4.24
CA GLY A 100 -2.71 -2.48 -4.07
C GLY A 100 -3.49 -3.69 -3.54
N GLY A 101 -4.75 -3.47 -3.16
CA GLY A 101 -5.63 -4.55 -2.72
C GLY A 101 -5.88 -5.62 -3.78
N GLU A 102 -5.82 -5.27 -5.07
CA GLU A 102 -5.97 -6.23 -6.18
C GLU A 102 -4.77 -7.19 -6.27
N ASP A 103 -3.56 -6.75 -5.91
CA ASP A 103 -2.37 -7.61 -5.87
C ASP A 103 -2.48 -8.70 -4.82
N ILE A 104 -3.02 -8.34 -3.65
CA ILE A 104 -3.29 -9.27 -2.56
C ILE A 104 -4.35 -10.30 -2.98
N LEU A 105 -5.41 -9.86 -3.67
CA LEU A 105 -6.44 -10.77 -4.19
C LEU A 105 -5.87 -11.74 -5.24
N TYR A 106 -4.99 -11.25 -6.11
CA TYR A 106 -4.26 -12.10 -7.05
C TYR A 106 -3.41 -13.13 -6.33
N ALA A 107 -2.56 -12.70 -5.39
CA ALA A 107 -1.66 -13.58 -4.64
C ALA A 107 -2.43 -14.69 -3.90
N MET A 108 -3.55 -14.35 -3.26
CA MET A 108 -4.41 -15.33 -2.60
C MET A 108 -4.93 -16.40 -3.57
N GLY A 109 -5.35 -16.02 -4.78
CA GLY A 109 -5.78 -17.00 -5.79
C GLY A 109 -4.62 -17.83 -6.34
N ALA A 110 -3.50 -17.19 -6.67
CA ALA A 110 -2.32 -17.86 -7.22
C ALA A 110 -1.74 -18.92 -6.26
N LEU A 111 -1.81 -18.67 -4.96
CA LEU A 111 -1.29 -19.54 -3.91
C LEU A 111 -2.31 -20.57 -3.39
N GLY A 112 -3.51 -20.64 -3.98
CA GLY A 112 -4.53 -21.64 -3.67
C GLY A 112 -5.42 -21.32 -2.46
N PHE A 113 -5.49 -20.05 -2.06
CA PHE A 113 -6.36 -19.54 -0.99
C PHE A 113 -7.66 -18.92 -1.54
N ASP A 114 -8.26 -19.50 -2.58
CA ASP A 114 -9.40 -18.94 -3.31
C ASP A 114 -10.59 -18.57 -2.42
N ASN A 115 -10.92 -19.42 -1.43
CA ASN A 115 -12.00 -19.17 -0.47
C ASN A 115 -11.78 -17.87 0.33
N TYR A 116 -10.52 -17.54 0.62
CA TYR A 116 -10.16 -16.29 1.29
C TYR A 116 -10.18 -15.12 0.31
N ALA A 117 -9.74 -15.30 -0.93
CA ALA A 117 -9.78 -14.27 -1.97
C ALA A 117 -11.22 -13.76 -2.21
N GLU A 118 -12.21 -14.66 -2.26
CA GLU A 118 -13.63 -14.28 -2.41
C GLU A 118 -14.13 -13.43 -1.25
N THR A 119 -13.81 -13.83 -0.02
CA THR A 119 -14.17 -13.08 1.18
C THR A 119 -13.50 -11.70 1.17
N LEU A 120 -12.21 -11.64 0.83
CA LEU A 120 -11.43 -10.41 0.78
C LEU A 120 -11.92 -9.42 -0.29
N LYS A 121 -12.45 -9.88 -1.43
CA LYS A 121 -13.08 -9.01 -2.45
C LYS A 121 -14.20 -8.16 -1.85
N ILE A 122 -15.04 -8.77 -1.02
CA ILE A 122 -16.14 -8.09 -0.34
C ILE A 122 -15.59 -7.05 0.65
N HIS A 123 -14.55 -7.40 1.41
CA HIS A 123 -13.92 -6.48 2.35
C HIS A 123 -13.25 -5.30 1.64
N LEU A 124 -12.59 -5.52 0.51
CA LEU A 124 -11.97 -4.46 -0.28
C LEU A 124 -13.02 -3.49 -0.82
N ALA A 125 -14.15 -3.99 -1.31
CA ALA A 125 -15.27 -3.16 -1.77
C ALA A 125 -15.82 -2.28 -0.63
N LYS A 126 -16.05 -2.85 0.56
CA LYS A 126 -16.50 -2.11 1.75
C LYS A 126 -15.47 -1.06 2.20
N LEU A 127 -14.18 -1.41 2.21
CA LEU A 127 -13.10 -0.50 2.59
C LEU A 127 -13.07 0.73 1.66
N ARG A 128 -13.24 0.52 0.35
CA ARG A 128 -13.32 1.59 -0.66
C ARG A 128 -14.53 2.50 -0.43
N GLN A 129 -15.71 1.92 -0.19
CA GLN A 129 -16.94 2.68 0.11
C GLN A 129 -16.77 3.57 1.36
N ASN A 130 -16.18 3.02 2.42
CA ASN A 130 -15.93 3.76 3.66
C ASN A 130 -14.82 4.81 3.50
N GLY A 131 -13.77 4.52 2.72
CA GLY A 131 -12.72 5.47 2.39
C GLY A 131 -13.25 6.70 1.65
N THR A 132 -14.13 6.50 0.67
CA THR A 132 -14.81 7.61 -0.03
C THR A 132 -15.74 8.42 0.88
N ALA A 133 -16.39 7.78 1.87
CA ALA A 133 -17.23 8.49 2.84
C ALA A 133 -16.40 9.35 3.81
N ASN A 134 -15.24 8.86 4.24
CA ASN A 134 -14.33 9.64 5.09
C ASN A 134 -13.68 10.83 4.35
N SER A 135 -13.33 10.66 3.07
CA SER A 135 -12.84 11.77 2.24
C SER A 135 -13.92 12.83 1.96
N ALA A 136 -15.20 12.43 1.82
CA ALA A 136 -16.31 13.36 1.65
C ALA A 136 -16.66 14.13 2.94
N ASN A 137 -16.45 13.54 4.13
CA ASN A 137 -16.62 14.23 5.41
C ASN A 137 -15.49 15.23 5.71
N ALA A 138 -14.26 14.96 5.25
CA ALA A 138 -13.14 15.90 5.42
C ALA A 138 -13.30 17.22 4.64
N ILE A 139 -14.14 17.25 3.58
CA ILE A 139 -14.40 18.45 2.77
C ILE A 139 -15.48 19.36 3.42
N ARG A 140 -16.25 18.86 4.40
CA ARG A 140 -17.40 19.57 4.98
C ARG A 140 -17.10 20.46 6.20
N GLU A 141 -15.88 20.47 6.73
CA GLU A 141 -15.59 21.13 8.02
C GLU A 141 -15.15 22.61 7.98
N HIS A 142 -15.06 23.29 6.83
CA HIS A 142 -14.82 24.75 6.84
C HIS A 142 -15.59 25.52 5.75
N PRO A 143 -16.79 26.03 6.04
CA PRO A 143 -17.29 27.24 5.38
C PRO A 143 -16.43 28.41 5.85
N ILE A 144 -15.63 28.99 4.94
CA ILE A 144 -14.93 30.26 5.18
C ILE A 144 -16.01 31.34 5.30
N GLU A 145 -16.30 31.80 6.51
CA GLU A 145 -17.11 33.00 6.69
C GLU A 145 -16.35 34.21 6.11
N PRO A 146 -17.00 35.04 5.27
CA PRO A 146 -16.36 36.25 4.77
C PRO A 146 -16.19 37.22 5.94
N ARG A 147 -14.93 37.46 6.30
CA ARG A 147 -14.51 38.51 7.22
C ARG A 147 -15.01 39.86 6.69
N MET A 148 -16.04 40.41 7.32
CA MET A 148 -16.43 41.79 7.11
C MET A 148 -15.45 42.69 7.85
N ASP A 149 -14.57 43.36 7.11
CA ASP A 149 -13.78 44.45 7.63
C ASP A 149 -14.71 45.66 7.84
N GLY A 150 -14.91 46.04 9.09
CA GLY A 150 -15.62 47.25 9.51
C GLY A 150 -14.62 48.33 9.93
N GLU A 151 -14.94 49.56 9.52
CA GLU A 151 -14.21 50.83 9.61
C GLU A 151 -13.60 51.20 10.98
#